data_AF-A0A1V4TZH9-F1
#
_entry.id   AF-A0A1V4TZH9-F1
#
_cell.length_a   1.000
_cell.length_b   1.000
_cell.length_c   1.000
_cell.angle_alpha   90.00
_cell.angle_beta   90.00
_cell.angle_gamma   90.00
#
_symmetry.space_group_name_H-M   'P 1'
#
loop_
_entity.id
_entity.type
_entity.pdbx_description
1 polymer ?
#
loop_
_entity_poly.entity_id
_entity_poly.type
_entity_poly.pdbx_seq_one_letter_code
_entity_poly.pdbx_strand_id
1 'polypeptide(L)' 'MKITMASGGVLILPGCLARFGAHLGVIGPGCELTHVIKGGGLWKVNSTGSKYEHLGIIDRVEV' A
#
# COMPACT_ATOMS: atom_id res chain seq x y z
N MET A 1 3.32 -9.68 -0.93
CA MET A 1 2.68 -9.14 0.29
C MET A 1 1.17 -9.29 0.19
N LYS A 2 0.52 -9.69 1.27
CA LYS A 2 -0.94 -9.80 1.37
C LYS A 2 -1.45 -8.76 2.36
N ILE A 3 -2.47 -8.00 1.96
CA ILE A 3 -3.14 -7.00 2.78
C ILE A 3 -4.60 -7.42 2.95
N THR A 4 -5.01 -7.59 4.20
CA THR A 4 -6.41 -7.80 4.57
C THR A 4 -6.99 -6.46 4.97
N MET A 5 -8.10 -6.08 4.34
CA MET A 5 -8.84 -4.85 4.59
C MET A 5 -9.85 -5.08 5.71
N ALA A 6 -10.15 -4.04 6.50
CA ALA A 6 -11.16 -4.10 7.55
C ALA A 6 -12.58 -4.37 7.01
N SER A 7 -12.83 -4.09 5.72
CA SER A 7 -14.07 -4.46 5.02
C SER A 7 -14.18 -5.95 4.66
N GLY A 8 -13.14 -6.75 4.96
CA GLY A 8 -13.06 -8.18 4.64
C GLY A 8 -12.39 -8.51 3.29
N GLY A 9 -12.07 -7.50 2.47
CA GLY A 9 -11.37 -7.69 1.20
C GLY A 9 -9.90 -8.06 1.39
N VAL A 10 -9.33 -8.83 0.46
CA VAL A 10 -7.90 -9.19 0.45
C VAL A 10 -7.25 -8.69 -0.83
N LEU A 11 -6.11 -8.01 -0.70
CA LEU A 11 -5.29 -7.56 -1.82
C LEU A 11 -3.92 -8.25 -1.77
N ILE A 12 -3.51 -8.82 -2.90
CA ILE A 12 -2.15 -9.33 -3.08
C ILE A 12 -1.38 -8.27 -3.85
N LEU A 13 -0.40 -7.66 -3.17
CA LEU A 13 0.45 -6.64 -3.75
C LEU A 13 1.83 -7.24 -4.07
N PRO A 14 2.28 -7.13 -5.34
CA PRO A 14 3.63 -7.50 -5.71
C PRO A 14 4.62 -6.48 -5.14
N GLY A 15 5.81 -6.95 -4.78
CA GLY A 15 6.89 -6.10 -4.27
C GLY A 15 7.14 -6.23 -2.77
N CYS A 16 7.86 -5.25 -2.22
CA CYS A 16 8.33 -5.25 -0.82
C CYS A 16 7.80 -4.05 -0.03
N LEU A 17 7.74 -4.23 1.29
CA LEU A 17 7.43 -3.15 2.22
C LEU A 17 8.69 -2.33 2.49
N ALA A 18 8.62 -1.03 2.26
CA ALA A 18 9.71 -0.11 2.53
C ALA A 18 9.23 1.07 3.38
N ARG A 19 10.12 1.64 4.19
CA ARG A 19 9.83 2.81 5.03
C ARG A 19 10.26 4.09 4.33
N PHE A 20 9.35 5.04 4.22
CA PHE A 20 9.55 6.37 3.63
C PHE A 20 9.17 7.45 4.64
N GLY A 21 10.18 7.98 5.36
CA GLY A 21 9.96 8.92 6.45
C GLY A 21 9.06 8.30 7.54
N ALA A 22 7.93 8.95 7.82
CA ALA A 22 6.92 8.50 8.80
C ALA A 22 5.88 7.52 8.21
N HIS A 23 6.01 7.13 6.95
CA HIS A 23 5.05 6.27 6.26
C HIS A 23 5.70 4.98 5.78
N LEU A 24 4.88 3.97 5.50
CA LEU A 24 5.30 2.76 4.81
C LEU A 24 4.79 2.82 3.38
N GLY A 25 5.52 2.22 2.44
CA GLY A 25 5.18 2.14 1.04
C GLY A 25 5.45 0.75 0.48
N VAL A 26 4.74 0.41 -0.57
CA VAL A 26 4.96 -0.81 -1.34
C VAL A 26 5.74 -0.45 -2.60
N ILE A 27 6.95 -1.00 -2.71
CA ILE A 27 7.79 -0.84 -3.89
C ILE A 27 7.58 -2.02 -4.80
N GLY A 28 7.00 -1.74 -5.96
CA GLY A 28 6.68 -2.73 -6.98
C GLY A 28 7.93 -3.28 -7.68
N PRO A 29 7.76 -4.30 -8.54
CA PRO A 29 8.87 -4.97 -9.22
C PRO A 29 9.71 -4.06 -10.12
N GLY A 30 9.14 -2.98 -10.65
CA GLY A 30 9.85 -1.97 -11.46
C GLY A 30 10.50 -0.86 -10.64
N CYS A 31 10.66 -1.06 -9.32
CA CYS A 31 11.17 -0.09 -8.36
C CYS A 31 10.31 1.18 -8.23
N GLU A 32 9.02 1.09 -8.56
CA GLU A 32 8.05 2.17 -8.44
C GLU A 32 7.27 2.10 -7.12
N LEU A 33 6.92 3.26 -6.58
CA LEU A 33 6.01 3.33 -5.44
C LEU A 33 4.57 3.10 -5.91
N THR A 34 4.00 1.95 -5.56
CA THR A 34 2.65 1.56 -6.02
C THR A 34 1.57 1.89 -4.99
N HIS A 35 1.89 1.76 -3.71
CA HIS A 35 0.97 1.99 -2.61
C HIS A 35 1.67 2.66 -1.43
N VAL A 36 0.92 3.41 -0.64
CA VAL A 36 1.36 4.01 0.62
C VAL A 36 0.40 3.57 1.72
N ILE A 37 0.96 3.26 2.88
CA ILE A 37 0.24 3.00 4.11
C ILE A 37 0.37 4.23 5.01
N LYS A 38 -0.75 4.90 5.26
CA LYS A 38 -0.81 6.13 6.05
C LYS A 38 -2.06 6.14 6.92
N GLY A 39 -1.86 6.35 8.22
CA GLY A 39 -2.97 6.44 9.19
C GLY A 39 -3.81 5.16 9.25
N GLY A 40 -3.19 3.98 9.11
CA GLY A 40 -3.89 2.69 9.04
C GLY A 40 -4.63 2.42 7.72
N GLY A 41 -4.68 3.39 6.80
CA GLY A 41 -5.29 3.22 5.47
C GLY A 41 -4.29 2.79 4.40
N LEU A 42 -4.78 2.08 3.40
CA LEU A 42 -4.06 1.75 2.16
C LEU A 42 -4.44 2.75 1.07
N TRP A 43 -3.42 3.33 0.44
CA TRP A 43 -3.58 4.33 -0.61
C TRP A 43 -2.83 3.87 -1.85
N LYS A 44 -3.54 3.73 -2.98
CA LYS A 44 -2.91 3.43 -4.27
C LYS A 44 -2.35 4.71 -4.88
N VAL A 45 -1.12 4.65 -5.35
CA VAL A 45 -0.43 5.76 -5.99
C VAL A 45 -0.68 5.67 -7.49
N ASN A 46 -1.03 6.78 -8.13
CA ASN A 46 -1.13 6.83 -9.58
C ASN A 46 0.26 6.82 -10.25
N SER A 47 0.33 6.56 -11.56
CA SER A 47 1.60 6.47 -12.29
C SER A 47 2.50 7.71 -12.22
N THR A 48 1.95 8.87 -11.85
CA THR A 48 2.68 10.13 -11.72
C THR A 48 3.08 10.45 -10.27
N GLY A 49 2.77 9.60 -9.30
CA GLY A 49 3.10 9.82 -7.88
C GLY A 49 2.37 10.99 -7.21
N SER A 50 1.43 11.63 -7.91
CA SER A 50 0.83 12.92 -7.52
C SER A 50 -0.59 12.81 -7.00
N LYS A 51 -1.25 11.66 -7.21
CA LYS A 51 -2.59 11.40 -6.68
C LYS A 51 -2.61 10.05 -5.96
N TYR A 52 -3.43 10.04 -4.91
CA TYR A 52 -3.64 8.88 -4.07
C TYR A 52 -5.12 8.51 -4.11
N GLU A 53 -5.40 7.24 -4.37
CA GLU A 53 -6.74 6.67 -4.27
C GLU A 53 -6.83 5.87 -2.96
N HIS A 54 -7.78 6.24 -2.09
CA HIS A 54 -7.98 5.51 -0.84
C HIS A 54 -8.68 4.18 -1.13
N LEU A 55 -8.02 3.07 -0.83
CA LEU A 55 -8.57 1.73 -1.03
C LEU A 55 -9.32 1.21 0.20
N GLY A 56 -9.04 1.78 1.38
CA GLY A 56 -9.72 1.47 2.63
C GLY A 56 -8.77 1.31 3.81
N ILE A 57 -9.33 0.89 4.94
CA ILE A 57 -8.60 0.66 6.18
C ILE A 57 -8.02 -0.75 6.19
N ILE A 58 -6.75 -0.85 6.62
CA ILE A 58 -6.03 -2.11 6.74
C ILE A 58 -6.36 -2.75 8.09
N ASP A 59 -6.66 -4.04 8.06
CA ASP A 59 -6.79 -4.89 9.25
C ASP A 59 -5.47 -5.62 9.54
N ARG A 60 -4.85 -6.20 8.51
CA ARG A 60 -3.60 -6.97 8.64
C ARG A 60 -2.72 -6.84 7.41
N VAL A 61 -1.40 -6.83 7.63
CA VAL A 61 -0.38 -6.94 6.60
C VAL A 61 0.46 -8.19 6.85
N GLU A 62 0.58 -9.05 5.84
CA GLU A 62 1.42 -10.25 5.84
C GLU A 62 2.49 -10.07 4.74
N VAL A 63 3.77 -10.01 5.12
CA VAL A 63 4.89 -9.66 4.23
C VAL A 63 5.56 -10.91 3.67
#